data_AF-A0AAJ4A4W9-F1
#
_entry.id   AF-A0AAJ4A4W9-F1
#
_cell.length_a   1.000
_cell.length_b   1.000
_cell.length_c   1.000
_cell.angle_alpha   90.00
_cell.angle_beta   90.00
_cell.angle_gamma   90.00
#
_symmetry.space_group_name_H-M   'P 1'
#
loop_
_entity.id
_entity.type
_entity.pdbx_description
1 polymer ?
#
loop_
_entity_poly.entity_id
_entity_poly.type
_entity_poly.pdbx_seq_one_letter_code
_entity_poly.pdbx_strand_id
1 'polypeptide(L)'
;MPISRELALKILKYLLDNSSFYFPFKIVCINFDEDDELYDVEVSQEMLDEVLNNDEFKDFKLVENLQHLDLQTLQLMSKGFIEKIVYADALKQIEIAAKEYRNLWKIDICESVEIEEYGFNEFVGGKAEGFEESLKILNEHLFVFKKS
;
A
#
# COMPACT_ATOMS: atom_id res chain seq x y z
N MET A 1 -10.44 -8.16 3.82
CA MET A 1 -10.06 -7.11 2.85
C MET A 1 -10.59 -7.48 1.47
N PRO A 2 -11.46 -6.69 0.84
CA PRO A 2 -11.98 -6.98 -0.50
C PRO A 2 -10.86 -6.95 -1.56
N ILE A 3 -10.91 -7.84 -2.54
CA ILE A 3 -9.96 -7.93 -3.65
C ILE A 3 -10.70 -8.19 -4.98
N SER A 4 -10.08 -7.84 -6.10
CA SER A 4 -10.65 -8.15 -7.42
C SER A 4 -10.49 -9.63 -7.77
N ARG A 5 -11.36 -10.17 -8.64
CA ARG A 5 -11.23 -11.52 -9.23
C ARG A 5 -9.86 -11.74 -9.87
N GLU A 6 -9.35 -10.75 -10.61
CA GLU A 6 -8.02 -10.82 -11.24
C GLU A 6 -6.91 -11.02 -10.19
N LEU A 7 -6.97 -10.28 -9.08
CA LEU A 7 -5.99 -10.42 -8.01
C LEU A 7 -6.15 -11.78 -7.29
N ALA A 8 -7.38 -12.22 -7.03
CA ALA A 8 -7.65 -13.53 -6.45
C ALA A 8 -7.04 -14.67 -7.29
N LEU A 9 -7.26 -14.65 -8.61
CA LEU A 9 -6.70 -15.62 -9.55
C LEU A 9 -5.16 -15.62 -9.58
N LYS A 10 -4.54 -14.42 -9.54
CA LYS A 10 -3.06 -14.31 -9.47
C LYS A 10 -2.52 -14.94 -8.19
N ILE A 11 -3.18 -14.70 -7.05
CA ILE A 11 -2.77 -15.28 -5.77
C ILE A 11 -2.96 -16.80 -5.81
N LEU A 12 -4.13 -17.31 -6.21
CA LEU A 12 -4.39 -18.75 -6.33
C LEU A 12 -3.34 -19.45 -7.20
N LYS A 13 -3.05 -18.89 -8.38
CA LYS A 13 -2.02 -19.42 -9.27
C LYS A 13 -0.64 -19.44 -8.61
N TYR A 14 -0.26 -18.35 -7.93
CA TYR A 14 1.02 -18.30 -7.23
C TYR A 14 1.13 -19.35 -6.13
N LEU A 15 0.07 -19.56 -5.34
CA LEU A 15 0.04 -20.57 -4.28
C LEU A 15 0.10 -21.99 -4.84
N LEU A 16 -0.56 -22.25 -5.97
CA LEU A 16 -0.47 -23.53 -6.69
C LEU A 16 0.96 -23.81 -7.16
N ASP A 17 1.62 -22.80 -7.74
CA ASP A 17 3.00 -22.91 -8.24
C ASP A 17 4.04 -22.97 -7.09
N ASN A 18 3.67 -22.54 -5.87
CA ASN A 18 4.55 -22.42 -4.71
C ASN A 18 3.91 -23.03 -3.46
N SER A 19 3.61 -24.34 -3.48
CA SER A 19 2.89 -25.02 -2.39
C SER A 19 3.58 -24.97 -1.01
N SER A 20 4.88 -24.69 -0.95
CA SER A 20 5.61 -24.51 0.31
C SER A 20 5.53 -23.08 0.88
N PHE A 21 4.94 -22.12 0.15
CA PHE A 21 4.81 -20.74 0.59
C PHE A 21 3.60 -20.58 1.51
N TYR A 22 3.85 -20.17 2.75
CA TYR A 22 2.77 -19.83 3.67
C TYR A 22 2.16 -18.47 3.31
N PHE A 23 0.85 -18.46 3.03
CA PHE A 23 0.10 -17.23 2.78
C PHE A 23 -0.80 -16.90 3.97
N PRO A 24 -0.63 -15.75 4.64
CA PRO A 24 -1.29 -15.45 5.92
C PRO A 24 -2.78 -15.06 5.78
N PHE A 25 -3.42 -15.36 4.65
CA PHE A 25 -4.83 -15.04 4.38
C PHE A 25 -5.53 -16.20 3.66
N LYS A 26 -6.80 -16.44 3.97
CA LYS A 26 -7.74 -17.24 3.17
C LYS A 26 -8.37 -16.36 2.08
N ILE A 27 -8.56 -16.90 0.88
CA ILE A 27 -9.25 -16.23 -0.23
C ILE A 27 -10.71 -16.69 -0.24
N VAL A 28 -11.64 -15.86 0.21
CA VAL A 28 -13.06 -16.23 0.32
C VAL A 28 -13.87 -15.56 -0.79
N CYS A 29 -14.71 -16.33 -1.49
CA CYS A 29 -15.73 -15.79 -2.39
C CYS A 29 -17.03 -15.53 -1.61
N ILE A 30 -17.60 -14.32 -1.74
CA ILE A 30 -18.71 -13.83 -0.91
C ILE A 30 -20.07 -14.21 -1.50
N ASN A 31 -20.13 -14.55 -2.79
CA ASN A 31 -21.40 -14.81 -3.50
C ASN A 31 -21.97 -16.22 -3.28
N PHE A 32 -21.26 -17.06 -2.53
CA PHE A 32 -21.73 -18.36 -2.10
C PHE A 32 -22.01 -18.26 -0.60
N ASP A 33 -23.28 -18.41 -0.25
CA ASP A 33 -23.79 -18.35 1.13
C ASP A 33 -23.80 -19.76 1.74
N GLU A 34 -23.36 -19.81 3.00
CA GLU A 34 -23.36 -20.93 3.94
C GLU A 34 -22.26 -21.99 3.73
N ASP A 35 -21.20 -21.87 4.53
CA ASP A 35 -20.16 -22.88 4.82
C ASP A 35 -19.05 -23.15 3.79
N ASP A 36 -19.09 -22.56 2.59
CA ASP A 36 -17.94 -22.62 1.66
C ASP A 36 -16.85 -21.62 2.09
N GLU A 37 -16.14 -21.97 3.17
CA GLU A 37 -14.76 -21.57 3.33
C GLU A 37 -14.03 -22.00 2.07
N LEU A 38 -13.86 -21.08 1.12
CA LEU A 38 -13.02 -21.28 -0.05
C LEU A 38 -11.55 -21.33 0.42
N TYR A 39 -11.27 -22.48 1.03
CA TYR A 39 -10.02 -23.16 1.29
C TYR A 39 -9.13 -22.65 2.44
N ASP A 40 -9.23 -23.36 3.57
CA ASP A 40 -8.13 -23.61 4.51
C ASP A 40 -7.13 -24.66 3.98
N VAL A 41 -7.34 -25.17 2.76
CA VAL A 41 -6.75 -26.42 2.26
C VAL A 41 -6.02 -26.14 0.95
N GLU A 42 -4.85 -26.76 0.79
CA GLU A 42 -4.00 -26.80 -0.41
C GLU A 42 -4.71 -26.40 -1.71
N VAL A 43 -4.28 -25.27 -2.30
CA VAL A 43 -4.79 -24.81 -3.60
C VAL A 43 -4.53 -25.89 -4.66
N SER A 44 -5.58 -26.31 -5.36
CA SER A 44 -5.49 -27.32 -6.43
C SER A 44 -5.80 -26.71 -7.81
N GLN A 45 -5.38 -27.43 -8.87
CA GLN A 45 -5.68 -27.02 -10.24
C GLN A 45 -7.20 -27.02 -10.53
N GLU A 46 -7.93 -27.98 -9.96
CA GLU A 46 -9.39 -28.08 -10.11
C GLU A 46 -10.11 -26.83 -9.58
N MET A 47 -9.68 -26.34 -8.41
CA MET A 47 -10.21 -25.10 -7.81
C MET A 47 -9.92 -23.88 -8.70
N LEU A 48 -8.71 -23.79 -9.25
CA LEU A 48 -8.34 -22.69 -10.14
C LEU A 48 -9.19 -22.71 -11.42
N ASP A 49 -9.40 -23.88 -12.00
CA ASP A 49 -10.21 -24.08 -13.20
C ASP A 49 -11.68 -23.74 -12.94
N GLU A 50 -12.22 -24.07 -11.77
CA GLU A 50 -13.59 -23.70 -11.38
C GLU A 50 -13.76 -22.17 -11.32
N VAL A 51 -12.86 -21.47 -10.64
CA VAL A 51 -12.91 -20.01 -10.51
C VAL A 51 -12.68 -19.30 -11.85
N LEU A 52 -11.89 -19.89 -12.75
CA LEU A 52 -11.67 -19.36 -14.11
C LEU A 52 -12.89 -19.53 -15.00
N ASN A 53 -13.55 -20.69 -14.93
CA ASN A 53 -14.60 -21.07 -15.86
C ASN A 53 -16.02 -20.72 -15.39
N ASN A 54 -16.21 -20.38 -14.11
CA ASN A 54 -17.49 -19.96 -13.57
C ASN A 54 -17.50 -18.44 -13.27
N ASP A 55 -18.35 -17.71 -13.98
CA ASP A 55 -18.52 -16.26 -13.83
C ASP A 55 -19.33 -15.86 -12.58
N GLU A 56 -19.88 -16.80 -11.82
CA GLU A 56 -20.55 -16.55 -10.54
C GLU A 56 -19.55 -16.13 -9.44
N PHE A 57 -18.28 -16.52 -9.58
CA PHE A 57 -17.18 -16.11 -8.70
C PHE A 57 -16.74 -14.66 -9.00
N LYS A 58 -17.47 -13.68 -8.46
CA LYS A 58 -17.22 -12.24 -8.71
C LYS A 58 -16.58 -11.53 -7.54
N ASP A 59 -17.08 -11.78 -6.33
CA ASP A 59 -16.76 -10.98 -5.15
C ASP A 59 -15.85 -11.74 -4.19
N PHE A 60 -14.62 -11.26 -4.03
CA PHE A 60 -13.58 -11.92 -3.23
C PHE A 60 -13.13 -11.05 -2.06
N LYS A 61 -12.76 -11.70 -0.95
CA LYS A 61 -12.09 -11.07 0.19
C LYS A 61 -10.97 -11.94 0.74
N LEU A 62 -9.92 -11.28 1.22
CA LEU A 62 -8.91 -11.88 2.08
C LEU A 62 -9.38 -11.85 3.53
N VAL A 63 -9.35 -13.00 4.19
CA VAL A 63 -9.61 -13.18 5.62
C VAL A 63 -8.33 -13.65 6.29
N GLU A 64 -7.95 -13.06 7.43
CA GLU A 64 -6.69 -13.38 8.10
C GLU A 64 -6.64 -14.86 8.53
N ASN A 65 -5.54 -15.55 8.21
CA ASN A 65 -5.23 -16.91 8.65
C ASN A 65 -3.89 -16.92 9.38
N LEU A 66 -3.93 -16.64 10.68
CA LEU A 66 -2.73 -16.42 11.50
C LEU A 66 -2.37 -17.63 12.38
N GLN A 67 -3.06 -18.77 12.23
CA GLN A 67 -2.91 -19.89 13.16
C GLN A 67 -1.57 -20.63 13.01
N HIS A 68 -0.86 -20.48 11.89
CA HIS A 68 0.38 -21.23 11.60
C HIS A 68 1.48 -20.40 10.91
N LEU A 69 1.72 -19.17 11.37
CA LEU A 69 2.76 -18.29 10.80
C LEU A 69 4.15 -18.94 10.83
N ASP A 70 4.75 -19.13 9.66
CA ASP A 70 6.15 -19.56 9.55
C ASP A 70 7.14 -18.39 9.69
N LEU A 71 8.42 -18.72 9.85
CA LEU A 71 9.47 -17.71 10.07
C LEU A 71 9.64 -16.77 8.87
N GLN A 72 9.51 -17.29 7.65
CA GLN A 72 9.66 -16.50 6.43
C GLN A 72 8.55 -15.44 6.30
N THR A 73 7.32 -15.82 6.63
CA THR A 73 6.15 -14.94 6.66
C THR A 73 6.30 -13.88 7.74
N LEU A 74 6.75 -14.26 8.94
CA LEU A 74 7.03 -13.31 10.01
C LEU A 74 8.08 -12.28 9.59
N GLN A 75 9.13 -12.69 8.86
CA GLN A 75 10.15 -11.79 8.34
C GLN A 75 9.57 -10.81 7.30
N LEU A 76 8.77 -11.30 6.35
CA LEU A 76 8.14 -10.46 5.32
C LEU A 76 7.15 -9.46 5.94
N MET A 77 6.29 -9.91 6.86
CA MET A 77 5.37 -9.04 7.59
C MET A 77 6.14 -8.00 8.41
N SER A 78 7.17 -8.41 9.13
CA SER A 78 8.01 -7.51 9.92
C SER A 78 8.68 -6.44 9.06
N LYS A 79 9.19 -6.82 7.88
CA LYS A 79 9.76 -5.87 6.91
C LYS A 79 8.70 -4.85 6.45
N GLY A 80 7.53 -5.31 6.04
CA GLY A 80 6.43 -4.43 5.64
C GLY A 80 5.96 -3.50 6.77
N PHE A 81 5.95 -3.98 8.03
CA PHE A 81 5.64 -3.14 9.19
C PHE A 81 6.72 -2.09 9.45
N ILE A 82 8.00 -2.46 9.42
CA ILE A 82 9.11 -1.51 9.58
C ILE A 82 9.06 -0.44 8.48
N GLU A 83 8.88 -0.84 7.22
CA GLU A 83 8.69 0.08 6.11
C GLU A 83 7.51 1.02 6.37
N LYS A 84 6.34 0.48 6.76
CA LYS A 84 5.17 1.30 7.07
C LYS A 84 5.44 2.27 8.22
N ILE A 85 6.11 1.87 9.29
CA ILE A 85 6.42 2.73 10.44
C ILE A 85 7.37 3.86 10.01
N VAL A 86 8.48 3.51 9.38
CA VAL A 86 9.51 4.48 8.98
C VAL A 86 8.96 5.45 7.95
N TYR A 87 8.26 4.96 6.93
CA TYR A 87 7.76 5.81 5.85
C TYR A 87 6.48 6.55 6.21
N ALA A 88 5.56 6.00 7.02
CA ALA A 88 4.38 6.76 7.44
C ALA A 88 4.77 7.93 8.36
N ASP A 89 5.75 7.74 9.23
CA ASP A 89 6.26 8.82 10.07
C ASP A 89 7.00 9.87 9.23
N ALA A 90 7.88 9.43 8.31
CA ALA A 90 8.57 10.34 7.40
C ALA A 90 7.61 11.13 6.50
N LEU A 91 6.60 10.48 5.92
CA LEU A 91 5.56 11.14 5.12
C LEU A 91 4.82 12.19 5.94
N LYS A 92 4.42 11.85 7.16
CA LYS A 92 3.71 12.77 8.05
C LYS A 92 4.57 13.97 8.42
N GLN A 93 5.85 13.76 8.73
CA GLN A 93 6.78 14.84 9.02
C GLN A 93 7.00 15.76 7.82
N ILE A 94 7.18 15.20 6.62
CA ILE A 94 7.33 15.96 5.38
C ILE A 94 6.06 16.74 5.05
N GLU A 95 4.89 16.13 5.24
CA GLU A 95 3.60 16.80 5.03
C GLU A 95 3.40 17.97 6.02
N ILE A 96 3.75 17.79 7.29
CA ILE A 96 3.71 18.85 8.30
C ILE A 96 4.67 19.98 7.90
N ALA A 97 5.92 19.66 7.56
CA ALA A 97 6.92 20.65 7.16
C ALA A 97 6.48 21.43 5.90
N ALA A 98 5.95 20.75 4.88
CA ALA A 98 5.41 21.38 3.68
C ALA A 98 4.33 22.42 4.03
N LYS A 99 3.36 22.04 4.87
CA LYS A 99 2.28 22.94 5.31
C LYS A 99 2.80 24.11 6.14
N GLU A 100 3.70 23.86 7.09
CA GLU A 100 4.27 24.90 7.94
C GLU A 100 5.04 25.93 7.11
N TYR A 101 5.94 25.49 6.23
CA TYR A 101 6.68 26.40 5.35
C TYR A 101 5.75 27.12 4.36
N ARG A 102 4.75 26.45 3.78
CA ARG A 102 3.81 27.09 2.87
C ARG A 102 2.98 28.17 3.57
N ASN A 103 2.58 27.95 4.83
CA ASN A 103 1.85 28.95 5.63
C ASN A 103 2.72 30.16 6.03
N LEU A 104 4.03 29.96 6.17
CA LEU A 104 4.98 31.03 6.45
C LEU A 104 5.34 31.84 5.21
N TRP A 105 5.21 31.26 4.02
CA TRP A 105 5.52 31.92 2.76
C TRP A 105 4.45 32.97 2.41
N LYS A 106 4.90 34.20 2.22
CA LYS A 106 4.05 35.33 1.83
C LYS A 106 4.18 35.55 0.32
N ILE A 107 3.17 35.09 -0.42
CA ILE A 107 3.12 35.13 -1.89
C ILE A 107 3.25 36.56 -2.44
N ASP A 108 2.72 37.55 -1.72
CA ASP A 108 2.65 38.94 -2.18
C ASP A 108 3.90 39.79 -1.83
N ILE A 109 4.92 39.22 -1.18
CA ILE A 109 6.18 39.95 -0.93
C ILE A 109 6.96 40.05 -2.25
N CYS A 110 7.20 41.29 -2.68
CA CYS A 110 8.01 41.59 -3.86
C CYS A 110 9.35 42.25 -3.48
N GLU A 111 10.28 42.33 -4.44
CA GLU A 111 11.65 42.82 -4.28
C GLU A 111 11.79 44.25 -3.73
N SER A 112 10.68 44.99 -3.58
CA SER A 112 10.66 46.33 -3.00
C SER A 112 10.75 46.36 -1.47
N VAL A 113 10.69 45.21 -0.80
CA VAL A 113 10.94 45.12 0.66
C VAL A 113 12.44 45.08 0.97
N GLU A 114 12.80 45.15 2.25
CA GLU A 114 14.21 45.00 2.64
C GLU A 114 14.76 43.65 2.18
N ILE A 115 15.97 43.66 1.63
CA ILE A 115 16.58 42.48 0.98
C ILE A 115 16.67 41.25 1.90
N GLU A 116 16.83 41.47 3.21
CA GLU A 116 16.84 40.41 4.21
C GLU A 116 15.45 39.77 4.37
N GLU A 117 14.39 40.58 4.39
CA GLU A 117 13.00 40.11 4.46
C GLU A 117 12.61 39.35 3.19
N TYR A 118 12.96 39.92 2.03
CA TYR A 118 12.74 39.25 0.74
C TYR A 118 13.48 37.91 0.67
N GLY A 119 14.77 37.90 1.01
CA GLY A 119 15.58 36.68 1.00
C GLY A 119 15.09 35.61 1.96
N PHE A 120 14.60 35.99 3.15
CA PHE A 120 13.99 35.05 4.07
C PHE A 120 12.68 34.48 3.53
N ASN A 121 11.83 35.31 2.90
CA ASN A 121 10.59 34.84 2.29
C ASN A 121 10.84 33.84 1.15
N GLU A 122 11.81 34.12 0.27
CA GLU A 122 12.23 33.20 -0.80
C GLU A 122 12.78 31.88 -0.24
N PHE A 123 13.58 31.94 0.83
CA PHE A 123 14.08 30.74 1.50
C PHE A 123 12.94 29.85 2.02
N VAL A 124 11.94 30.43 2.68
CA VAL A 124 10.77 29.70 3.20
C VAL A 124 9.93 29.14 2.05
N GLY A 125 9.73 29.91 0.98
CA GLY A 125 9.04 29.44 -0.24
C GLY A 125 9.72 28.23 -0.87
N GLY A 126 11.03 28.31 -1.09
CA GLY A 126 11.82 27.20 -1.63
C GLY A 126 11.82 25.96 -0.72
N LYS A 127 11.76 26.14 0.61
CA LYS A 127 11.59 25.01 1.54
C LYS A 127 10.21 24.35 1.40
N ALA A 128 9.14 25.13 1.30
CA ALA A 128 7.79 24.60 1.09
C ALA A 128 7.73 23.73 -0.18
N GLU A 129 8.23 24.26 -1.29
CA GLU A 129 8.27 23.56 -2.58
C GLU A 129 9.10 22.26 -2.51
N GLY A 130 10.29 22.32 -1.91
CA GLY A 130 11.14 21.14 -1.76
C GLY A 130 10.49 20.02 -0.94
N PHE A 131 9.77 20.35 0.14
CA PHE A 131 9.04 19.35 0.92
C PHE A 131 7.82 18.81 0.18
N GLU A 132 7.08 19.64 -0.57
CA GLU A 132 5.96 19.20 -1.39
C GLU A 132 6.40 18.26 -2.52
N GLU A 133 7.50 18.57 -3.20
CA GLU A 133 8.07 17.71 -4.24
C GLU A 133 8.57 16.38 -3.65
N SER A 134 9.22 16.43 -2.48
CA SER A 134 9.64 15.23 -1.75
C SER A 134 8.45 14.35 -1.37
N LEU A 135 7.34 14.95 -0.92
CA LEU A 135 6.10 14.23 -0.61
C LEU A 135 5.53 13.55 -1.86
N LYS A 136 5.57 14.23 -3.00
CA LYS A 136 5.11 13.68 -4.29
C LYS A 136 5.95 12.47 -4.72
N ILE A 137 7.27 12.60 -4.69
CA ILE A 137 8.20 11.50 -5.04
C ILE A 137 7.99 10.29 -4.13
N LEU A 138 7.89 10.50 -2.81
CA LEU A 138 7.68 9.40 -1.86
C LEU A 138 6.34 8.71 -2.07
N ASN A 139 5.27 9.46 -2.31
CA ASN A 139 3.97 8.88 -2.65
C ASN A 139 4.06 8.05 -3.94
N GLU A 140 4.66 8.59 -5.01
CA GLU A 140 4.82 7.86 -6.27
C GLU A 140 5.57 6.54 -6.07
N HIS A 141 6.68 6.53 -5.31
CA HIS A 141 7.40 5.31 -5.00
C HIS A 141 6.56 4.30 -4.20
N LEU A 142 5.86 4.74 -3.15
CA LEU A 142 5.03 3.86 -2.32
C LEU A 142 3.82 3.29 -3.08
N PHE A 143 3.29 4.02 -4.06
CA PHE A 143 2.20 3.53 -4.93
C PHE A 143 2.69 2.67 -6.09
N VAL A 144 3.94 2.82 -6.55
CA VAL A 144 4.55 1.95 -7.59
C VAL A 144 4.79 0.53 -7.06
N PHE A 145 5.22 0.36 -5.80
CA PHE A 145 5.41 -0.97 -5.19
C PHE A 145 4.11 -1.75 -4.93
N LYS A 146 2.93 -1.14 -5.07
CA LYS A 146 1.64 -1.85 -5.07
C LYS A 146 1.27 -2.46 -6.44
N LYS A 147 2.02 -2.15 -7.51
CA LYS A 147 1.73 -2.58 -8.89
C LYS A 147 2.71 -3.63 -9.45
N SER A 148 3.71 -4.03 -8.68
CA SER A 148 4.70 -5.07 -9.01
C SER A 148 4.51 -6.29 -8.13
#